data_AF-A0A377XCK5-F1
#
_entry.id   AF-A0A377XCK5-F1
#
_cell.length_a   1.000
_cell.length_b   1.000
_cell.length_c   1.000
_cell.angle_alpha   90.00
_cell.angle_beta   90.00
_cell.angle_gamma   90.00
#
_symmetry.space_group_name_H-M   'P 1'
#
loop_
_entity.id
_entity.type
_entity.pdbx_description
1 polymer ?
#
loop_
_entity_poly.entity_id
_entity_poly.type
_entity_poly.pdbx_seq_one_letter_code
_entity_poly.pdbx_strand_id
1 'polypeptide(L)'
;MKWFINESLINAVNNYNIQPVKIYSWFSSLAILIGLYTIFVGKSGRWKTFIVIAIGIGSYAPNLATKENWAAFRSLVALELIISTLFLIGINSLVSRIFKQAFVWPLIALTIMIITQYNIINGFIIPQRSEIQALAAEITNKIPKNYTGKLMFDLTDPAYNAFTKTQRYDEFGNISLAAPWALKGMAEEIRIMKGFNFKLSNNVIISETNRCIDDCMVIKTSDAMRRSTINY
;
A
#
# COMPACT_ATOMS: atom_id res chain seq x y z
N MET A 1 -13.82 14.04 -13.23
CA MET A 1 -14.93 13.76 -12.29
C MET A 1 -15.21 12.26 -12.11
N LYS A 2 -15.46 11.49 -13.20
CA LYS A 2 -15.63 10.01 -13.11
C LYS A 2 -14.49 9.31 -12.36
N TRP A 3 -13.26 9.74 -12.66
CA TRP A 3 -12.04 9.26 -12.02
C TRP A 3 -12.03 9.44 -10.48
N PHE A 4 -12.38 10.63 -9.98
CA PHE A 4 -12.47 10.90 -8.54
C PHE A 4 -13.51 10.01 -7.85
N ILE A 5 -14.68 9.82 -8.47
CA ILE A 5 -15.75 8.99 -7.88
C ILE A 5 -15.34 7.53 -7.89
N ASN A 6 -14.84 7.01 -9.02
CA ASN A 6 -14.58 5.59 -9.20
C ASN A 6 -13.31 5.10 -8.51
N GLU A 7 -12.34 5.98 -8.25
CA GLU A 7 -11.08 5.61 -7.62
C GLU A 7 -10.96 6.26 -6.23
N SER A 8 -10.81 7.58 -6.18
CA SER A 8 -10.48 8.29 -4.94
C SER A 8 -11.54 8.17 -3.84
N LEU A 9 -12.81 8.44 -4.17
CA LEU A 9 -13.92 8.42 -3.21
C LEU A 9 -14.28 6.99 -2.80
N ILE A 10 -14.32 6.06 -3.76
CA ILE A 10 -14.56 4.64 -3.46
C ILE A 10 -13.44 4.09 -2.58
N ASN A 11 -12.18 4.44 -2.85
CA ASN A 11 -11.06 4.04 -1.99
C ASN A 11 -11.25 4.60 -0.57
N ALA A 12 -11.63 5.87 -0.44
CA ALA A 12 -11.80 6.51 0.87
C ALA A 12 -12.95 5.93 1.68
N VAL A 13 -14.10 5.70 1.04
CA VAL A 13 -15.28 5.07 1.67
C VAL A 13 -14.97 3.63 2.09
N ASN A 14 -14.08 2.95 1.37
CA ASN A 14 -13.65 1.59 1.72
C ASN A 14 -12.43 1.55 2.66
N ASN A 15 -12.08 2.67 3.31
CA ASN A 15 -10.96 2.83 4.25
C ASN A 15 -9.61 2.34 3.69
N TYR A 16 -9.18 2.92 2.56
CA TYR A 16 -8.21 2.35 1.62
C TYR A 16 -8.67 0.96 1.13
N ASN A 17 -8.70 0.76 -0.18
CA ASN A 17 -9.35 -0.42 -0.77
C ASN A 17 -8.64 -1.75 -0.42
N ILE A 18 -8.97 -2.31 0.75
CA ILE A 18 -8.34 -3.50 1.35
C ILE A 18 -8.81 -4.77 0.64
N GLN A 19 -10.09 -4.79 0.22
CA GLN A 19 -10.73 -5.70 -0.74
C GLN A 19 -12.15 -5.13 -0.90
N PRO A 20 -12.54 -4.58 -2.06
CA PRO A 20 -13.80 -3.86 -2.18
C PRO A 20 -14.97 -4.86 -2.15
N VAL A 21 -15.58 -5.02 -0.98
CA VAL A 21 -16.82 -5.79 -0.83
C VAL A 21 -17.97 -4.80 -0.86
N LYS A 22 -18.90 -4.96 -1.82
CA LYS A 22 -20.06 -4.06 -1.96
C LYS A 22 -20.82 -3.84 -0.65
N ILE A 23 -20.95 -4.90 0.15
CA ILE A 23 -21.61 -4.87 1.47
C ILE A 23 -20.87 -3.93 2.43
N TYR A 24 -19.54 -3.99 2.47
CA TYR A 24 -18.72 -3.11 3.29
C TYR A 24 -18.84 -1.65 2.83
N SER A 25 -18.82 -1.40 1.51
CA SER A 25 -19.01 -0.04 0.97
C SER A 25 -20.35 0.55 1.39
N TRP A 26 -21.44 -0.23 1.34
CA TRP A 26 -22.75 0.19 1.81
C TRP A 26 -22.77 0.49 3.30
N PHE A 27 -22.22 -0.40 4.11
CA PHE A 27 -22.14 -0.22 5.56
C PHE A 27 -21.32 1.02 5.95
N SER A 28 -20.14 1.19 5.35
CA SER A 28 -19.26 2.33 5.58
C SER A 28 -19.93 3.64 5.18
N SER A 29 -20.57 3.68 4.00
CA SER A 29 -21.32 4.85 3.53
C SER A 29 -22.43 5.23 4.52
N LEU A 30 -23.19 4.25 5.01
CA LEU A 30 -24.24 4.49 5.99
C LEU A 30 -23.67 5.06 7.31
N ALA A 31 -22.58 4.49 7.81
CA ALA A 31 -21.92 4.98 9.01
C ALA A 31 -21.39 6.41 8.83
N ILE A 32 -20.78 6.74 7.68
CA ILE A 32 -20.31 8.09 7.35
C ILE A 32 -21.48 9.09 7.34
N LEU A 33 -22.61 8.74 6.72
CA LEU A 33 -23.81 9.59 6.69
C LEU A 33 -24.38 9.83 8.10
N ILE A 34 -24.42 8.78 8.93
CA ILE A 34 -24.82 8.91 10.34
C ILE A 34 -23.86 9.82 11.09
N GLY A 35 -22.55 9.66 10.88
CA GLY A 35 -21.54 10.53 11.49
C GLY A 35 -21.72 12.00 11.11
N LEU A 36 -21.95 12.27 9.82
CA LEU A 36 -22.22 13.61 9.30
C LEU A 36 -23.51 14.20 9.90
N TYR A 37 -24.57 13.40 9.99
CA TYR A 37 -25.84 13.79 10.62
C TYR A 37 -25.66 14.11 12.11
N THR A 38 -24.91 13.30 12.84
CA THR A 38 -24.60 13.52 14.26
C THR A 38 -23.83 14.83 14.48
N ILE A 39 -22.90 15.18 13.60
CA ILE A 39 -22.22 16.49 13.62
C ILE A 39 -23.22 17.62 13.37
N PHE A 40 -24.10 17.45 12.37
CA PHE A 40 -25.06 18.48 11.95
C PHE A 40 -26.07 18.85 13.04
N VAL A 41 -26.56 17.85 13.80
CA VAL A 41 -27.52 18.05 14.91
C VAL A 41 -26.84 18.58 16.18
N GLY A 42 -25.52 18.47 16.28
CA GLY A 42 -24.76 18.95 17.44
C GLY A 42 -24.65 20.47 17.57
N LYS A 43 -24.04 20.93 18.68
CA LYS A 43 -23.76 22.37 18.88
C LYS A 43 -22.87 22.91 17.76
N SER A 44 -23.33 24.01 17.15
CA SER A 44 -22.71 24.63 15.97
C SER A 44 -22.61 23.69 14.76
N GLY A 45 -23.52 22.72 14.66
CA GLY A 45 -23.44 21.62 13.70
C GLY A 45 -23.41 22.09 12.24
N ARG A 46 -24.22 23.08 11.86
CA ARG A 46 -24.21 23.66 10.50
C ARG A 46 -22.82 24.16 10.07
N TRP A 47 -22.12 24.85 10.97
CA TRP A 47 -20.79 25.38 10.70
C TRP A 47 -19.73 24.27 10.64
N LYS A 48 -19.80 23.29 11.55
CA LYS A 48 -18.91 22.13 11.55
C LYS A 48 -19.09 21.28 10.29
N THR A 49 -20.33 21.03 9.88
CA THR A 49 -20.64 20.32 8.63
C THR A 49 -20.10 21.07 7.42
N PHE A 50 -20.27 22.41 7.37
CA PHE A 50 -19.68 23.22 6.31
C PHE A 50 -18.15 23.08 6.25
N ILE A 51 -17.47 23.16 7.40
CA ILE A 51 -16.01 22.97 7.48
C ILE A 51 -15.60 21.58 6.99
N VAL A 52 -16.30 20.51 7.41
CA VAL A 52 -16.00 19.15 6.96
C VAL A 52 -16.11 19.03 5.44
N ILE A 53 -17.16 19.58 4.84
CA ILE A 53 -17.34 19.57 3.38
C ILE A 53 -16.25 20.42 2.70
N ALA A 54 -15.96 21.61 3.23
CA ALA A 54 -14.96 22.51 2.68
C ALA A 54 -13.54 21.90 2.72
N ILE A 55 -13.16 21.26 3.83
CA ILE A 55 -11.87 20.57 3.96
C ILE A 55 -11.87 19.30 3.09
N GLY A 56 -12.98 18.57 3.01
CA GLY A 56 -13.11 17.40 2.13
C GLY A 56 -12.85 17.75 0.66
N ILE A 57 -13.48 18.82 0.16
CA ILE A 57 -13.24 19.33 -1.20
C ILE A 57 -11.80 19.90 -1.31
N GLY A 58 -11.37 20.67 -0.32
CA GLY A 58 -10.04 21.28 -0.26
C GLY A 58 -8.89 20.28 -0.27
N SER A 59 -9.10 19.07 0.28
CA SER A 59 -8.11 18.00 0.31
C SER A 59 -7.66 17.56 -1.09
N TYR A 60 -8.52 17.71 -2.10
CA TYR A 60 -8.25 17.42 -3.51
C TYR A 60 -7.97 18.66 -4.36
N ALA A 61 -8.00 19.86 -3.77
CA ALA A 61 -7.67 21.10 -4.48
C ALA A 61 -6.25 21.09 -5.09
N PRO A 62 -5.20 20.51 -4.45
CA PRO A 62 -3.89 20.39 -5.06
C PRO A 62 -3.91 19.58 -6.37
N ASN A 63 -4.62 18.45 -6.41
CA ASN A 63 -4.71 17.62 -7.62
C ASN A 63 -5.51 18.31 -8.73
N LEU A 64 -6.54 19.09 -8.38
CA LEU A 64 -7.25 19.91 -9.37
C LEU A 64 -6.34 21.03 -9.93
N ALA A 65 -5.48 21.62 -9.11
CA ALA A 65 -4.56 22.67 -9.53
C ALA A 65 -3.46 22.14 -10.46
N THR A 66 -2.95 20.93 -10.24
CA THR A 66 -1.90 20.30 -11.06
C THR A 66 -2.43 19.54 -12.28
N LYS A 67 -3.75 19.43 -12.46
CA LYS A 67 -4.40 18.58 -13.49
C LYS A 67 -3.88 17.13 -13.50
N GLU A 68 -3.44 16.64 -12.35
CA GLU A 68 -3.05 15.24 -12.20
C GLU A 68 -4.31 14.38 -12.20
N ASN A 69 -4.45 13.54 -13.23
CA ASN A 69 -5.53 12.54 -13.34
C ASN A 69 -5.20 11.25 -12.59
N TRP A 70 -4.26 11.31 -11.65
CA TRP A 70 -3.85 10.18 -10.84
C TRP A 70 -4.10 10.49 -9.37
N ALA A 71 -4.40 9.44 -8.60
CA ALA A 71 -4.76 9.58 -7.18
C ALA A 71 -3.44 9.83 -6.47
N ALA A 72 -2.95 11.07 -6.51
CA ALA A 72 -1.76 11.43 -5.77
C ALA A 72 -2.04 11.06 -4.31
N PHE A 73 -1.31 10.07 -3.81
CA PHE A 73 -1.52 9.44 -2.50
C PHE A 73 -1.66 10.46 -1.37
N ARG A 74 -1.00 11.61 -1.51
CA ARG A 74 -1.03 12.71 -0.55
C ARG A 74 -2.43 13.32 -0.33
N SER A 75 -3.21 13.51 -1.40
CA SER A 75 -4.59 14.01 -1.27
C SER A 75 -5.56 12.91 -0.83
N LEU A 76 -5.27 11.65 -1.18
CA LEU A 76 -6.07 10.50 -0.76
C LEU A 76 -6.00 10.28 0.75
N VAL A 77 -4.81 10.39 1.37
CA VAL A 77 -4.64 10.31 2.83
C VAL A 77 -5.45 11.39 3.55
N ALA A 78 -5.50 12.61 3.01
CA ALA A 78 -6.27 13.69 3.62
C ALA A 78 -7.79 13.41 3.58
N LEU A 79 -8.32 12.95 2.43
CA LEU A 79 -9.72 12.56 2.31
C LEU A 79 -10.05 11.35 3.20
N GLU A 80 -9.15 10.37 3.25
CA GLU A 80 -9.26 9.19 4.10
C GLU A 80 -9.44 9.57 5.56
N LEU A 81 -8.56 10.43 6.11
CA LEU A 81 -8.63 10.85 7.51
C LEU A 81 -9.99 11.48 7.85
N ILE A 82 -10.55 12.28 6.95
CA ILE A 82 -11.87 12.90 7.11
C ILE A 82 -12.96 11.81 7.10
N ILE A 83 -12.93 10.92 6.11
CA ILE A 83 -13.92 9.86 5.94
C ILE A 83 -13.88 8.84 7.08
N SER A 84 -12.71 8.37 7.49
CA SER A 84 -12.54 7.46 8.63
C SER A 84 -12.97 8.12 9.94
N THR A 85 -12.73 9.42 10.12
CA THR A 85 -13.23 10.15 11.30
C THR A 85 -14.77 10.20 11.31
N LEU A 86 -15.40 10.51 10.18
CA LEU A 86 -16.87 10.49 10.06
C LEU A 86 -17.43 9.09 10.31
N PHE A 87 -16.78 8.06 9.76
CA PHE A 87 -17.12 6.67 10.00
C PHE A 87 -17.07 6.34 11.50
N LEU A 88 -15.99 6.69 12.20
CA LEU A 88 -15.85 6.44 13.65
C LEU A 88 -16.91 7.19 14.47
N ILE A 89 -17.23 8.44 14.11
CA ILE A 89 -18.30 9.20 14.77
C ILE A 89 -19.66 8.51 14.56
N GLY A 90 -19.92 8.02 13.36
CA GLY A 90 -21.14 7.27 13.02
C GLY A 90 -21.26 5.97 13.82
N ILE A 91 -20.20 5.16 13.85
CA ILE A 91 -20.15 3.92 14.64
C ILE A 91 -20.34 4.23 16.13
N ASN A 92 -19.63 5.20 16.67
CA ASN A 92 -19.79 5.59 18.08
C ASN A 92 -21.23 6.03 18.38
N SER A 93 -21.86 6.81 17.50
CA SER A 93 -23.25 7.25 17.66
C SER A 93 -24.27 6.10 17.63
N LEU A 94 -23.99 5.02 16.90
CA LEU A 94 -24.83 3.83 16.87
C LEU A 94 -24.63 2.98 18.12
N VAL A 95 -23.37 2.69 18.45
CA VAL A 95 -23.00 1.78 19.54
C VAL A 95 -23.29 2.41 20.90
N SER A 96 -23.14 3.72 21.07
CA SER A 96 -23.42 4.41 22.34
C SER A 96 -24.90 4.42 22.73
N ARG A 97 -25.81 4.09 21.80
CA ARG A 97 -27.24 3.90 22.11
C ARG A 97 -27.52 2.54 22.78
N ILE A 98 -26.60 1.59 22.61
CA ILE A 98 -26.75 0.20 23.06
C ILE A 98 -25.81 -0.10 24.24
N PHE A 99 -24.59 0.45 24.21
CA PHE A 99 -23.54 0.21 25.21
C PHE A 99 -23.08 1.50 25.89
N LYS A 100 -22.60 1.38 27.14
CA LYS A 100 -21.97 2.49 27.86
C LYS A 100 -20.68 2.93 27.16
N GLN A 101 -20.51 4.24 26.95
CA GLN A 101 -19.37 4.81 26.22
C GLN A 101 -17.99 4.40 26.77
N ALA A 102 -17.88 4.17 28.08
CA ALA A 102 -16.65 3.70 28.72
C ALA A 102 -16.13 2.36 28.18
N PHE A 103 -17.01 1.53 27.60
CA PHE A 103 -16.67 0.23 27.02
C PHE A 103 -16.49 0.29 25.49
N VAL A 104 -17.13 1.25 24.82
CA VAL A 104 -17.16 1.35 23.35
C VAL A 104 -15.79 1.73 22.78
N TRP A 105 -15.14 2.76 23.33
CA TRP A 105 -13.85 3.23 22.81
C TRP A 105 -12.72 2.21 22.96
N PRO A 106 -12.55 1.54 24.12
CA PRO A 106 -11.56 0.46 24.24
C PRO A 106 -11.83 -0.69 23.27
N LEU A 107 -13.10 -1.06 23.06
CA LEU A 107 -13.47 -2.12 22.12
C LEU A 107 -13.11 -1.76 20.68
N ILE A 108 -13.47 -0.55 20.24
CA ILE A 108 -13.12 -0.04 18.89
C ILE A 108 -11.60 -0.03 18.71
N ALA A 109 -10.85 0.49 19.70
CA ALA A 109 -9.39 0.52 19.64
C ALA A 109 -8.80 -0.89 19.53
N LEU A 110 -9.28 -1.84 20.34
CA LEU A 110 -8.84 -3.24 20.28
C LEU A 110 -9.12 -3.87 18.91
N THR A 111 -10.31 -3.65 18.36
CA THR A 111 -10.67 -4.15 17.02
C THR A 111 -9.76 -3.57 15.94
N ILE A 112 -9.49 -2.26 15.97
CA ILE A 112 -8.58 -1.61 15.02
C ILE A 112 -7.17 -2.19 15.15
N MET A 113 -6.66 -2.39 16.37
CA MET A 113 -5.33 -2.99 16.58
C MET A 113 -5.22 -4.38 15.98
N ILE A 114 -6.21 -5.26 16.22
CA ILE A 114 -6.22 -6.63 15.68
C ILE A 114 -6.26 -6.62 14.15
N ILE A 115 -7.15 -5.82 13.55
CA ILE A 115 -7.29 -5.73 12.09
C ILE A 115 -6.03 -5.14 11.45
N THR A 116 -5.44 -4.13 12.08
CA THR A 116 -4.21 -3.47 11.60
C THR A 116 -3.04 -4.44 11.65
N GLN A 117 -2.87 -5.15 12.77
CA GLN A 117 -1.85 -6.19 12.91
C GLN A 117 -2.00 -7.26 11.81
N TYR A 118 -3.22 -7.76 11.59
CA TYR A 118 -3.49 -8.74 10.54
C TYR A 118 -3.10 -8.22 9.15
N ASN A 119 -3.44 -6.97 8.83
CA ASN A 119 -3.11 -6.37 7.53
C ASN A 119 -1.61 -6.10 7.37
N ILE A 120 -0.91 -5.67 8.41
CA ILE A 120 0.55 -5.46 8.36
C ILE A 120 1.27 -6.80 8.16
N ILE A 121 0.88 -7.83 8.93
CA ILE A 121 1.53 -9.14 8.84
C ILE A 121 1.29 -9.77 7.46
N ASN A 122 0.04 -9.86 7.02
CA ASN A 122 -0.32 -10.59 5.80
C ASN A 122 -0.16 -9.75 4.51
N GLY A 123 -0.31 -8.43 4.61
CA GLY A 123 -0.25 -7.52 3.47
C GLY A 123 1.11 -6.90 3.21
N PHE A 124 2.04 -6.96 4.19
CA PHE A 124 3.36 -6.36 4.07
C PHE A 124 4.49 -7.30 4.52
N ILE A 125 4.50 -7.75 5.78
CA ILE A 125 5.62 -8.51 6.34
C ILE A 125 5.84 -9.84 5.61
N ILE A 126 4.78 -10.64 5.44
CA ILE A 126 4.89 -11.95 4.78
C ILE A 126 5.29 -11.78 3.30
N PRO A 127 4.61 -10.96 2.48
CA PRO A 127 5.03 -10.72 1.10
C PRO A 127 6.48 -10.23 0.98
N GLN A 128 6.86 -9.21 1.75
CA GLN A 128 8.20 -8.62 1.70
C GLN A 128 9.28 -9.63 2.10
N ARG A 129 9.01 -10.46 3.11
CA ARG A 129 9.93 -11.53 3.51
C ARG A 129 10.08 -12.57 2.39
N SER A 130 8.99 -12.98 1.76
CA SER A 130 9.01 -13.91 0.64
C SER A 130 9.79 -13.34 -0.55
N GLU A 131 9.63 -12.05 -0.85
CA GLU A 131 10.38 -11.36 -1.90
C GLU A 131 11.89 -11.36 -1.64
N ILE A 132 12.33 -10.97 -0.43
CA ILE A 132 13.75 -10.98 -0.06
C ILE A 132 14.32 -12.39 -0.14
N GLN A 133 13.59 -13.39 0.35
CA GLN A 133 14.03 -14.78 0.32
C GLN A 133 14.15 -15.32 -1.11
N ALA A 134 13.18 -15.00 -1.98
CA ALA A 134 13.18 -15.37 -3.39
C ALA A 134 14.39 -14.77 -4.13
N LEU A 135 14.62 -13.47 -3.95
CA LEU A 135 15.77 -12.78 -4.53
C LEU A 135 17.09 -13.35 -4.00
N ALA A 136 17.18 -13.58 -2.69
CA ALA A 136 18.38 -14.13 -2.08
C ALA A 136 18.68 -15.55 -2.54
N ALA A 137 17.66 -16.37 -2.83
CA ALA A 137 17.82 -17.70 -3.40
C ALA A 137 18.34 -17.61 -4.84
N GLU A 138 17.76 -16.74 -5.66
CA GLU A 138 18.16 -16.58 -7.06
C GLU A 138 19.58 -16.03 -7.20
N ILE A 139 19.97 -15.05 -6.37
CA ILE A 139 21.34 -14.56 -6.26
C ILE A 139 22.29 -15.69 -5.84
N THR A 140 21.93 -16.48 -4.82
CA THR A 140 22.80 -17.58 -4.35
C THR A 140 22.98 -18.67 -5.40
N ASN A 141 21.96 -18.93 -6.20
CA ASN A 141 21.99 -19.96 -7.24
C ASN A 141 22.83 -19.54 -8.46
N LYS A 142 22.81 -18.25 -8.82
CA LYS A 142 23.45 -17.74 -10.05
C LYS A 142 24.80 -17.07 -9.81
N ILE A 143 25.05 -16.53 -8.63
CA ILE A 143 26.23 -15.69 -8.35
C ILE A 143 27.16 -16.40 -7.36
N PRO A 144 28.42 -16.67 -7.74
CA PRO A 144 29.43 -17.14 -6.81
C PRO A 144 29.73 -16.12 -5.71
N LYS A 145 29.98 -16.57 -4.47
CA LYS A 145 30.28 -15.65 -3.34
C LYS A 145 31.49 -14.74 -3.59
N ASN A 146 32.50 -15.25 -4.29
CA ASN A 146 33.73 -14.55 -4.62
C ASN A 146 33.62 -13.65 -5.86
N TYR A 147 32.47 -13.61 -6.54
CA TYR A 147 32.26 -12.76 -7.69
C TYR A 147 32.33 -11.28 -7.29
N THR A 148 33.16 -10.49 -7.98
CA THR A 148 33.44 -9.07 -7.66
C THR A 148 32.91 -8.09 -8.73
N GLY A 149 32.35 -8.63 -9.81
CA GLY A 149 31.74 -7.85 -10.88
C GLY A 149 30.41 -7.23 -10.48
N LYS A 150 29.76 -6.58 -11.44
CA LYS A 150 28.49 -5.86 -11.23
C LYS A 150 27.31 -6.82 -11.21
N LEU A 151 26.33 -6.56 -10.35
CA LEU A 151 25.03 -7.21 -10.36
C LEU A 151 23.97 -6.26 -10.89
N MET A 152 23.24 -6.71 -11.91
CA MET A 152 22.13 -5.98 -12.53
C MET A 152 20.84 -6.81 -12.54
N PHE A 153 19.71 -6.14 -12.66
CA PHE A 153 18.38 -6.73 -12.62
C PHE A 153 17.60 -6.44 -13.89
N ASP A 154 16.92 -7.46 -14.39
CA ASP A 154 15.99 -7.38 -15.50
C ASP A 154 14.55 -7.39 -14.97
N LEU A 155 13.80 -6.35 -15.36
CA LEU A 155 12.42 -6.06 -14.93
C LEU A 155 11.41 -6.16 -16.09
N THR A 156 11.76 -6.73 -17.25
CA THR A 156 10.85 -6.68 -18.42
C THR A 156 9.56 -7.50 -18.27
N ASP A 157 9.54 -8.52 -17.40
CA ASP A 157 8.40 -9.44 -17.23
C ASP A 157 8.11 -9.78 -15.74
N PRO A 158 7.72 -8.79 -14.91
CA PRO A 158 7.51 -9.00 -13.49
C PRO A 158 6.26 -9.86 -13.23
N ALA A 159 6.39 -10.88 -12.38
CA ALA A 159 5.29 -11.75 -11.98
C ALA A 159 4.49 -11.12 -10.81
N TYR A 160 3.70 -10.09 -11.10
CA TYR A 160 2.98 -9.27 -10.10
C TYR A 160 2.04 -10.02 -9.13
N ASN A 161 1.67 -11.28 -9.41
CA ASN A 161 0.79 -12.09 -8.54
C ASN A 161 1.53 -13.20 -7.79
N ALA A 162 2.85 -13.20 -7.81
CA ALA A 162 3.66 -14.26 -7.20
C ALA A 162 3.41 -14.37 -5.68
N PHE A 163 3.58 -13.27 -4.94
CA PHE A 163 3.56 -13.30 -3.47
C PHE A 163 2.21 -12.93 -2.85
N THR A 164 1.33 -12.28 -3.62
CA THR A 164 0.02 -11.86 -3.17
C THR A 164 -0.97 -11.90 -4.32
N LYS A 165 -2.18 -12.40 -4.05
CA LYS A 165 -3.33 -12.28 -4.96
C LYS A 165 -4.01 -10.91 -4.86
N THR A 166 -3.68 -10.16 -3.82
CA THR A 166 -4.26 -8.85 -3.54
C THR A 166 -3.26 -7.79 -3.96
N GLN A 167 -3.43 -7.26 -5.17
CA GLN A 167 -2.69 -6.09 -5.62
C GLN A 167 -3.36 -4.83 -5.07
N ARG A 168 -2.62 -4.11 -4.24
CA ARG A 168 -3.03 -2.83 -3.67
C ARG A 168 -2.05 -1.75 -4.15
N TYR A 169 -2.35 -0.52 -3.77
CA TYR A 169 -1.52 0.62 -4.11
C TYR A 169 -0.29 0.69 -3.20
N ASP A 170 0.85 1.08 -3.78
CA ASP A 170 2.13 1.29 -3.08
C ASP A 170 2.71 0.02 -2.42
N GLU A 171 3.53 0.13 -1.37
CA GLU A 171 4.25 -0.99 -0.74
C GLU A 171 3.34 -2.10 -0.16
N PHE A 172 2.05 -1.83 0.02
CA PHE A 172 1.08 -2.85 0.39
C PHE A 172 0.51 -3.46 -0.89
N GLY A 173 0.79 -4.73 -1.14
CA GLY A 173 0.22 -5.46 -2.26
C GLY A 173 0.86 -5.20 -3.64
N ASN A 174 1.70 -4.17 -3.82
CA ASN A 174 2.60 -4.08 -4.97
C ASN A 174 3.90 -4.83 -4.67
N ILE A 175 4.52 -5.41 -5.70
CA ILE A 175 5.72 -6.23 -5.53
C ILE A 175 6.96 -5.33 -5.60
N SER A 176 7.72 -5.27 -4.51
CA SER A 176 8.98 -4.51 -4.43
C SER A 176 10.00 -4.96 -5.48
N LEU A 177 10.06 -6.26 -5.79
CA LEU A 177 10.91 -6.83 -6.85
C LEU A 177 10.53 -6.40 -8.27
N ALA A 178 9.37 -5.76 -8.47
CA ALA A 178 8.98 -5.13 -9.73
C ALA A 178 9.29 -3.62 -9.76
N ALA A 179 9.71 -3.04 -8.62
CA ALA A 179 9.99 -1.62 -8.48
C ALA A 179 11.50 -1.32 -8.69
N PRO A 180 11.87 -0.45 -9.65
CA PRO A 180 13.27 -0.19 -9.97
C PRO A 180 14.05 0.47 -8.82
N TRP A 181 13.37 1.20 -7.94
CA TRP A 181 13.99 1.87 -6.78
C TRP A 181 14.26 0.93 -5.59
N ALA A 182 13.57 -0.20 -5.46
CA ALA A 182 13.67 -1.08 -4.30
C ALA A 182 14.83 -2.10 -4.43
N LEU A 183 15.11 -2.57 -5.64
CA LEU A 183 16.04 -3.68 -5.90
C LEU A 183 17.47 -3.44 -5.41
N LYS A 184 17.98 -2.22 -5.55
CA LYS A 184 19.34 -1.88 -5.07
C LYS A 184 19.46 -2.08 -3.56
N GLY A 185 18.47 -1.61 -2.79
CA GLY A 185 18.46 -1.75 -1.33
C GLY A 185 18.35 -3.21 -0.91
N MET A 186 17.45 -3.98 -1.54
CA MET A 186 17.28 -5.40 -1.25
C MET A 186 18.54 -6.22 -1.57
N ALA A 187 19.19 -5.95 -2.70
CA ALA A 187 20.40 -6.64 -3.11
C ALA A 187 21.59 -6.32 -2.18
N GLU A 188 21.69 -5.07 -1.73
CA GLU A 188 22.72 -4.63 -0.77
C GLU A 188 22.56 -5.35 0.57
N GLU A 189 21.34 -5.46 1.08
CA GLU A 189 21.04 -6.17 2.31
C GLU A 189 21.39 -7.66 2.19
N ILE A 190 21.05 -8.31 1.07
CA ILE A 190 21.43 -9.70 0.80
C ILE A 190 22.96 -9.85 0.72
N ARG A 191 23.65 -8.90 0.10
CA ARG A 191 25.11 -8.90 -0.02
C ARG A 191 25.76 -8.92 1.36
N ILE A 192 25.29 -8.05 2.26
CA ILE A 192 25.78 -7.94 3.64
C ILE A 192 25.43 -9.19 4.43
N MET A 193 24.16 -9.61 4.45
CA MET A 193 23.70 -10.75 5.24
C MET A 193 24.34 -12.08 4.85
N LYS A 194 24.60 -12.31 3.55
CA LYS A 194 25.12 -13.59 3.04
C LYS A 194 26.62 -13.58 2.70
N GLY A 195 27.28 -12.43 2.80
CA GLY A 195 28.71 -12.25 2.56
C GLY A 195 29.10 -12.43 1.09
N PHE A 196 28.43 -11.73 0.18
CA PHE A 196 28.79 -11.68 -1.24
C PHE A 196 29.71 -10.51 -1.55
N ASN A 197 30.54 -10.65 -2.59
CA ASN A 197 31.49 -9.61 -3.00
C ASN A 197 31.06 -8.79 -4.23
N PHE A 198 29.87 -9.04 -4.79
CA PHE A 198 29.40 -8.34 -5.99
C PHE A 198 29.20 -6.84 -5.74
N LYS A 199 29.28 -6.05 -6.80
CA LYS A 199 29.11 -4.59 -6.75
C LYS A 199 27.75 -4.18 -7.33
N LEU A 200 27.14 -3.16 -6.75
CA LEU A 200 25.90 -2.55 -7.24
C LEU A 200 26.20 -1.16 -7.79
N SER A 201 25.81 -0.92 -9.04
CA SER A 201 25.90 0.39 -9.69
C SER A 201 24.84 1.37 -9.15
N ASN A 202 24.91 2.64 -9.56
CA ASN A 202 23.86 3.61 -9.27
C ASN A 202 22.54 3.23 -9.98
N ASN A 203 22.61 2.83 -11.24
CA ASN A 203 21.50 2.22 -11.95
C ASN A 203 21.72 0.71 -12.08
N VAL A 204 20.96 -0.06 -11.31
CA VAL A 204 21.04 -1.53 -11.26
C VAL A 204 20.07 -2.20 -12.24
N ILE A 205 19.23 -1.43 -12.95
CA ILE A 205 18.19 -1.96 -13.83
C ILE A 205 18.67 -1.97 -15.27
N ILE A 206 18.44 -3.09 -15.96
CA ILE A 206 18.69 -3.19 -17.39
C ILE A 206 17.63 -2.41 -18.15
N SER A 207 18.08 -1.55 -19.05
CA SER A 207 17.24 -0.81 -19.99
C SER A 207 17.92 -0.76 -21.36
N GLU A 208 17.25 -0.19 -22.35
CA GLU A 208 17.83 0.01 -23.68
C GLU A 208 19.17 0.76 -23.64
N THR A 209 19.28 1.72 -22.72
CA THR A 209 20.45 2.60 -22.51
C THR A 209 21.42 2.11 -21.44
N ASN A 210 21.02 1.18 -20.56
CA ASN A 210 21.85 0.64 -19.48
C ASN A 210 21.94 -0.88 -19.62
N ARG A 211 22.95 -1.35 -20.34
CA ARG A 211 23.18 -2.78 -20.60
C ARG A 211 24.33 -3.32 -19.75
N CYS A 212 24.30 -4.62 -19.54
CA CYS A 212 25.39 -5.37 -18.96
C CYS A 212 26.47 -5.59 -20.05
N ILE A 213 27.51 -4.75 -20.07
CA ILE A 213 28.56 -4.72 -21.10
C ILE A 213 29.89 -5.32 -20.58
N ASP A 214 30.30 -5.01 -19.34
CA ASP A 214 31.58 -5.46 -18.75
C ASP A 214 31.40 -6.09 -17.36
N ASP A 215 31.97 -7.28 -17.15
CA ASP A 215 31.99 -8.09 -15.92
C ASP A 215 30.73 -7.90 -15.05
N CYS A 216 29.61 -8.36 -15.59
CA CYS A 216 28.30 -8.17 -15.00
C CYS A 216 27.46 -9.45 -15.09
N MET A 217 26.68 -9.68 -14.03
CA MET A 217 25.71 -10.77 -13.95
C MET A 217 24.32 -10.19 -13.83
N VAL A 218 23.37 -10.85 -14.50
CA VAL A 218 21.98 -10.40 -14.59
C VAL A 218 21.07 -11.37 -13.86
N ILE A 219 20.24 -10.83 -12.98
CA ILE A 219 19.15 -11.56 -12.32
C ILE A 219 17.83 -11.06 -12.89
N LYS A 220 17.08 -11.97 -13.52
CA LYS A 220 15.68 -11.73 -13.86
C LYS A 220 14.84 -11.84 -12.60
N THR A 221 14.21 -10.75 -12.18
CA THR A 221 13.42 -10.76 -10.94
C THR A 221 12.19 -11.66 -11.08
N SER A 222 11.67 -11.79 -12.29
CA SER A 222 10.62 -12.75 -12.68
C SER A 222 10.96 -14.20 -12.32
N ASP A 223 12.22 -14.62 -12.53
CA ASP A 223 12.66 -15.98 -12.23
C ASP A 223 12.67 -16.22 -10.72
N ALA A 224 13.17 -15.24 -9.97
CA ALA A 224 13.17 -15.27 -8.51
C ALA A 224 11.73 -15.40 -7.98
N MET A 225 10.82 -14.57 -8.48
CA MET A 225 9.40 -14.62 -8.15
C MET A 225 8.79 -15.99 -8.43
N ARG A 226 8.86 -16.45 -9.69
CA ARG A 226 8.21 -17.70 -10.15
C ARG A 226 8.74 -18.95 -9.47
N ARG A 227 10.05 -19.04 -9.20
CA ARG A 227 10.68 -20.20 -8.54
C ARG A 227 10.30 -20.32 -7.07
N SER A 228 10.08 -19.20 -6.40
CA SER A 228 9.71 -19.18 -4.99
C SER A 228 8.23 -19.54 -4.75
N THR A 229 7.40 -19.40 -5.79
CA THR A 229 5.95 -19.64 -5.75
C THR A 229 5.63 -20.96 -6.42
N ILE A 230 6.05 -22.07 -5.81
CA ILE A 230 5.88 -23.46 -6.31
C ILE A 230 4.39 -23.85 -6.59
N ASN A 231 3.43 -22.93 -6.43
CA ASN A 231 2.02 -23.11 -6.76
C ASN A 231 1.55 -22.09 -7.80
N TYR A 232 2.00 -22.25 -9.04
CA TYR A 232 1.10 -22.13 -10.20
C TYR A 232 0.76 -23.54 -10.68
#